data_AF-A0A1G8TIW7-F1
#
_entry.id   AF-A0A1G8TIW7-F1
#
_cell.length_a   1.000
_cell.length_b   1.000
_cell.length_c   1.000
_cell.angle_alpha   90.00
_cell.angle_beta   90.00
_cell.angle_gamma   90.00
#
_symmetry.space_group_name_H-M   'P 1'
#
loop_
_entity.id
_entity.type
_entity.pdbx_description
1 polymer ?
#
loop_
_entity_poly.entity_id
_entity_poly.type
_entity_poly.pdbx_seq_one_letter_code
_entity_poly.pdbx_strand_id
1 'polypeptide(L)'
;MRKIALALGVLLGTFLIARAVVEPFVIDFGDPSSYADDWGGPHVIGVLAVHCLPGVLSAWLMYRGARRRLARTARTSASTPDSTPPQAVPRGR
;
A
#
# COMPACT_ATOMS: atom_id res chain seq x y z
N MET A 1 -5.95 15.73 -12.40
CA MET A 1 -4.69 15.61 -11.62
C MET A 1 -4.70 14.54 -10.54
N ARG A 2 -5.62 14.56 -9.55
CA ARG A 2 -5.57 13.66 -8.37
C ARG A 2 -5.51 12.15 -8.69
N LYS A 3 -6.25 11.69 -9.71
CA LYS A 3 -6.23 10.26 -10.12
C LYS A 3 -4.86 9.84 -10.68
N ILE A 4 -4.22 10.73 -11.44
CA ILE A 4 -2.89 10.52 -12.02
C ILE A 4 -1.84 10.45 -10.91
N ALA A 5 -1.87 11.40 -9.96
CA ALA A 5 -0.97 11.38 -8.80
C ALA A 5 -1.13 10.09 -7.97
N LEU A 6 -2.36 9.60 -7.84
CA LEU A 6 -2.64 8.32 -7.17
C LEU A 6 -2.07 7.13 -7.94
N ALA A 7 -2.25 7.08 -9.26
CA ALA A 7 -1.71 6.01 -10.10
C ALA A 7 -0.18 5.99 -10.06
N LEU A 8 0.45 7.15 -10.21
CA LEU A 8 1.91 7.29 -10.10
C LEU A 8 2.42 6.90 -8.72
N GLY A 9 1.74 7.33 -7.65
CA GLY A 9 2.11 6.97 -6.29
C GLY A 9 2.00 5.47 -6.01
N VAL A 10 0.98 4.80 -6.57
CA VAL A 10 0.86 3.33 -6.49
C VAL A 10 1.97 2.65 -7.28
N LEU A 11 2.22 3.08 -8.52
CA LEU A 11 3.28 2.52 -9.37
C LEU A 11 4.65 2.63 -8.68
N LEU A 12 5.00 3.83 -8.21
CA LEU A 12 6.24 4.08 -7.50
C LEU A 12 6.32 3.27 -6.20
N GLY A 13 5.25 3.23 -5.42
CA GLY A 13 5.19 2.45 -4.18
C GLY A 13 5.41 0.96 -4.42
N THR A 14 4.76 0.39 -5.43
CA THR A 14 4.94 -1.03 -5.80
C THR A 14 6.36 -1.30 -6.30
N PHE A 15 6.94 -0.40 -7.09
CA PHE A 15 8.34 -0.51 -7.52
C PHE A 15 9.31 -0.53 -6.34
N LEU A 16 9.13 0.36 -5.35
CA LEU A 16 9.98 0.41 -4.16
C LEU A 16 9.84 -0.86 -3.28
N ILE A 17 8.65 -1.46 -3.23
CA ILE A 17 8.44 -2.73 -2.53
C ILE A 17 9.19 -3.86 -3.23
N ALA A 18 9.04 -3.98 -4.55
CA ALA A 18 9.75 -5.00 -5.32
C ALA A 18 11.27 -4.86 -5.15
N ARG A 19 11.78 -3.62 -5.22
CA ARG A 19 13.19 -3.31 -4.98
C ARG A 19 13.64 -3.77 -3.59
N ALA A 20 12.92 -3.40 -2.53
CA ALA A 20 13.23 -3.83 -1.16
C ALA A 20 13.23 -5.36 -0.96
N VAL A 21 12.43 -6.08 -1.73
CA VAL A 21 12.42 -7.55 -1.71
C VAL A 21 13.59 -8.12 -2.48
N VAL A 22 13.97 -7.54 -3.62
CA VAL A 22 15.04 -8.06 -4.49
C VAL A 22 16.44 -7.77 -3.96
N GLU A 23 16.67 -6.59 -3.37
CA GLU A 23 18.01 -6.16 -2.90
C GLU A 23 18.71 -7.20 -2.00
N PRO A 24 18.06 -7.79 -0.97
CA PRO A 24 18.68 -8.81 -0.11
C PRO A 24 19.07 -10.10 -0.82
N PHE A 25 18.52 -10.41 -2.00
CA PHE A 25 18.86 -11.60 -2.78
C PHE A 25 19.94 -11.33 -3.84
N VAL A 26 20.19 -10.06 -4.15
CA VAL A 26 21.23 -9.65 -5.12
C VAL A 26 22.56 -9.39 -4.42
N ILE A 27 22.54 -8.98 -3.16
CA ILE A 27 23.75 -8.73 -2.36
C ILE A 27 24.43 -10.06 -2.00
N ASP A 28 25.71 -10.20 -2.36
CA ASP A 28 26.55 -11.27 -1.85
C ASP A 28 27.08 -10.89 -0.45
N PHE A 29 26.46 -11.43 0.59
CA PHE A 29 26.87 -11.16 1.98
C PHE A 29 28.25 -11.76 2.33
N GLY A 30 28.84 -12.61 1.48
CA GLY A 30 30.15 -13.21 1.67
C GLY A 30 31.31 -12.38 1.15
N ASP A 31 31.05 -11.40 0.28
CA ASP A 31 32.07 -10.53 -0.32
C ASP A 31 31.76 -9.04 -0.08
N PRO A 32 32.41 -8.40 0.90
CA PRO A 32 32.22 -6.99 1.20
C PRO A 32 32.48 -6.04 0.04
N SER A 33 33.30 -6.45 -0.94
CA SER A 33 33.56 -5.64 -2.13
C SER A 33 32.31 -5.47 -3.00
N SER A 34 31.33 -6.36 -2.89
CA SER A 34 30.10 -6.32 -3.68
C SER A 34 29.11 -5.23 -3.23
N TYR A 35 29.28 -4.67 -2.03
CA TYR A 35 28.38 -3.66 -1.45
C TYR A 35 29.12 -2.50 -0.75
N ALA A 36 30.45 -2.47 -0.82
CA ALA A 36 31.28 -1.43 -0.21
C ALA A 36 31.07 -0.05 -0.85
N ASP A 37 30.92 -0.01 -2.18
CA ASP A 37 30.73 1.23 -2.94
C ASP A 37 29.24 1.58 -3.14
N ASP A 38 28.34 0.73 -2.65
CA ASP A 38 26.91 0.98 -2.69
C ASP A 38 26.49 2.05 -1.68
N TRP A 39 25.38 2.73 -1.96
CA TRP A 39 24.83 3.72 -1.05
C TRP A 39 24.38 3.06 0.26
N GLY A 40 25.09 3.38 1.35
CA GLY A 40 24.90 2.74 2.66
C GLY A 40 25.97 1.69 3.01
N GLY A 41 26.90 1.38 2.09
CA GLY A 41 28.12 0.62 2.38
C GLY A 41 29.09 1.37 3.33
N PRO A 42 30.09 0.70 3.93
CA PRO A 42 30.49 -0.70 3.79
C PRO A 42 29.78 -1.65 4.77
N HIS A 43 28.69 -1.19 5.40
CA HIS A 43 27.93 -2.01 6.34
C HIS A 43 26.63 -2.49 5.69
N VAL A 44 26.38 -3.80 5.73
CA VAL A 44 25.14 -4.42 5.20
C VAL A 44 23.88 -3.74 5.76
N ILE A 45 23.89 -3.31 7.02
CA ILE A 45 22.74 -2.62 7.62
C ILE A 45 22.45 -1.27 6.98
N GLY A 46 23.48 -0.54 6.54
CA GLY A 46 23.32 0.76 5.88
C GLY A 46 22.77 0.58 4.46
N VAL A 47 23.29 -0.40 3.72
CA VAL A 47 22.78 -0.77 2.38
C VAL A 47 21.31 -1.19 2.47
N LEU A 48 20.97 -2.08 3.42
CA LEU A 48 19.58 -2.48 3.65
C LEU A 48 18.70 -1.31 4.11
N ALA A 49 19.22 -0.38 4.91
CA ALA A 49 18.43 0.77 5.33
C ALA A 49 18.05 1.67 4.14
N VAL A 50 19.01 1.99 3.26
CA VAL A 50 18.77 2.85 2.08
C VAL A 50 17.78 2.19 1.12
N HIS A 51 17.90 0.89 0.92
CA HIS A 51 17.18 0.18 -0.12
C HIS A 51 15.86 -0.44 0.33
N CYS A 52 15.79 -0.97 1.56
CA CYS A 52 14.60 -1.64 2.06
C CYS A 52 13.62 -0.70 2.76
N LEU A 53 14.08 0.34 3.48
CA LEU A 53 13.19 1.23 4.23
C LEU A 53 12.16 1.96 3.35
N PRO A 54 12.50 2.49 2.16
CA PRO A 54 11.52 3.11 1.28
C PRO A 54 10.42 2.14 0.83
N GLY A 55 10.79 0.88 0.56
CA GLY A 55 9.83 -0.17 0.21
C GLY A 55 8.92 -0.54 1.38
N VAL A 56 9.48 -0.73 2.58
CA VAL A 56 8.71 -1.03 3.80
C VAL A 56 7.73 0.11 4.13
N LEU A 57 8.18 1.36 4.04
CA LEU A 57 7.33 2.53 4.26
C LEU A 57 6.20 2.60 3.23
N SER A 58 6.51 2.33 1.95
CA SER A 58 5.52 2.28 0.87
C SER A 58 4.46 1.20 1.13
N ALA A 59 4.88 -0.01 1.49
CA ALA A 59 3.98 -1.11 1.85
C ALA A 59 3.06 -0.72 3.01
N TRP A 60 3.62 -0.12 4.07
CA TRP A 60 2.86 0.29 5.24
C TRP A 60 1.81 1.36 4.89
N LEU A 61 2.18 2.38 4.11
CA LEU A 61 1.25 3.42 3.66
C LEU A 61 0.14 2.87 2.78
N MET A 62 0.47 1.97 1.85
CA MET A 62 -0.51 1.31 0.97
C MET A 62 -1.46 0.43 1.76
N TYR A 63 -0.95 -0.39 2.69
CA TYR A 63 -1.75 -1.22 3.59
C TYR A 63 -2.72 -0.39 4.42
N ARG A 64 -2.22 0.68 5.06
CA ARG A 64 -3.04 1.58 5.86
C ARG A 64 -4.10 2.28 5.01
N GLY A 65 -3.75 2.69 3.79
CA GLY A 65 -4.68 3.28 2.82
C GLY A 65 -5.78 2.31 2.40
N ALA A 66 -5.42 1.06 2.08
CA ALA A 66 -6.35 0.00 1.70
C ALA A 66 -7.32 -0.32 2.85
N ARG A 67 -6.81 -0.51 4.08
CA ARG A 67 -7.64 -0.73 5.28
C ARG A 67 -8.66 0.38 5.50
N ARG A 68 -8.24 1.64 5.35
CA ARG A 68 -9.14 2.79 5.51
C ARG A 68 -10.23 2.83 4.44
N ARG A 69 -9.91 2.43 3.20
CA ARG A 69 -10.90 2.34 2.11
C ARG A 69 -11.91 1.24 2.37
N LEU A 70 -11.44 0.05 2.75
CA LEU A 70 -12.29 -1.10 3.02
C LEU A 70 -13.28 -0.82 4.16
N ALA A 71 -12.82 -0.17 5.23
CA ALA A 71 -13.68 0.25 6.34
C ALA A 71 -14.73 1.31 5.95
N ARG A 72 -14.51 2.08 4.88
CA ARG A 72 -15.50 3.05 4.36
C ARG A 72 -16.58 2.36 3.53
N THR A 73 -16.20 1.41 2.68
CA THR A 73 -17.14 0.65 1.84
C THR A 73 -18.15 -0.15 2.68
N ALA A 74 -17.70 -0.75 3.79
CA ALA A 74 -18.58 -1.50 4.69
C ALA A 74 -19.69 -0.64 5.31
N ARG A 75 -19.41 0.64 5.63
CA ARG A 75 -20.39 1.57 6.20
C ARG A 75 -21.48 2.00 5.21
N THR A 76 -21.13 2.17 3.94
CA THR A 76 -22.09 2.55 2.89
C THR A 76 -23.12 1.45 2.63
N SER A 77 -22.73 0.18 2.78
CA SER A 77 -23.63 -0.96 2.61
C SER A 77 -24.61 -1.10 3.79
N ALA A 78 -24.19 -0.74 5.01
CA ALA A 78 -25.03 -0.80 6.20
C ALA A 78 -26.08 0.33 6.29
N SER A 79 -25.90 1.42 5.54
CA SER A 79 -26.81 2.57 5.54
C SER A 79 -27.86 2.54 4.42
N THR A 80 -28.16 1.38 3.84
CA THR A 80 -29.39 1.17 3.04
C THR A 80 -30.41 0.46 3.92
N PRO A 81 -31.09 1.15 4.86
CA PRO A 81 -32.27 0.58 5.48
C PRO A 81 -33.37 0.48 4.42
N ASP A 82 -33.95 -0.71 4.36
CA ASP A 82 -35.18 -1.08 3.66
C ASP A 82 -36.21 0.06 3.68
N SER A 83 -36.28 0.78 2.58
CA SER A 83 -37.36 1.75 2.31
C SER A 83 -38.43 1.02 1.51
N THR A 84 -38.95 -0.07 2.05
CA THR A 84 -40.29 -0.53 1.68
C THR A 84 -41.25 0.61 2.06
N PRO A 85 -41.85 1.32 1.10
CA PRO A 85 -42.82 2.36 1.43
C PRO A 85 -44.02 1.68 2.10
N PRO A 86 -44.67 2.30 3.11
CA PRO A 86 -45.89 1.75 3.67
C PRO A 86 -46.92 1.60 2.53
N GLN A 87 -47.31 0.36 2.26
CA GLN A 87 -48.37 0.04 1.31
C GLN A 87 -49.61 0.84 1.72
N ALA A 88 -50.02 1.78 0.86
CA ALA A 88 -51.22 2.58 1.06
C ALA A 88 -52.43 1.66 1.02
N VAL A 89 -53.05 1.42 2.18
CA VAL A 89 -54.31 0.70 2.32
C VAL A 89 -55.39 1.48 1.55
N PRO A 90 -56.06 0.88 0.56
CA PRO A 90 -57.14 1.55 -0.15
C PRO A 90 -58.33 1.70 0.80
N ARG A 91 -58.72 2.94 1.09
CA ARG A 91 -59.99 3.23 1.79
C ARG A 91 -61.13 2.89 0.85
N GLY A 92 -61.74 1.72 1.07
CA GLY A 92 -63.03 1.34 0.51
C GLY A 92 -64.13 2.27 1.03
N ARG A 93 -65.03 2.63 0.11
CA ARG A 93 -66.15 3.56 0.24
C ARG A 93 -67.38 2.86 0.80
#